data_AF-A0A9K3KII7-F1
#
_entry.id   AF-A0A9K3KII7-F1
#
_cell.length_a   1.000
_cell.length_b   1.000
_cell.length_c   1.000
_cell.angle_alpha   90.00
_cell.angle_beta   90.00
_cell.angle_gamma   90.00
#
_symmetry.space_group_name_H-M   'P 1'
#
loop_
_entity.id
_entity.type
_entity.pdbx_description
1 polymer ?
#
loop_
_entity_poly.entity_id
_entity_poly.type
_entity_poly.pdbx_seq_one_letter_code
_entity_poly.pdbx_strand_id
1 'polypeptide(L)'
;MSIVASTTRHLYLKNVTFFWVGATALCIWFLFVHAPPFIVKRKIYKDVPLAAHLGGAYAIYLACLFNSLFTPSTLKYGKEVHTAIGRIGMVSGLVSFALGFYCAWLRPVTPPLSFSIGITVGGVAQIVSQLVGWKAIWNYQRLSLEERELLSQGYNEQNSDKLAELRVEKRKSLSTHIYNMIALYTIACGAPALIRIAGMVLPEEMSVPGLVGSVIFLNLIAKPFGGSYVRNIKKTD
;
A
#
# COMPACT_ATOMS: atom_id res chain seq x y z
N MET A 1 4.08 35.50 9.67
CA MET A 1 4.56 34.11 9.49
C MET A 1 3.68 33.02 10.13
N SER A 2 2.56 33.32 10.81
CA SER A 2 1.75 32.31 11.52
C SER A 2 0.59 31.69 10.72
N ILE A 3 0.19 32.26 9.57
CA ILE A 3 -0.96 31.77 8.78
C ILE A 3 -0.62 30.48 8.03
N VAL A 4 0.61 30.32 7.54
CA VAL A 4 1.04 29.12 6.79
C VAL A 4 1.06 27.87 7.68
N ALA A 5 1.42 28.01 8.96
CA ALA A 5 1.48 26.91 9.93
C ALA A 5 0.10 26.39 10.35
N SER A 6 -0.92 27.27 10.38
CA SER A 6 -2.30 26.89 10.70
C SER A 6 -2.93 26.05 9.58
N THR A 7 -2.73 26.45 8.32
CA THR A 7 -3.28 25.73 7.16
C THR A 7 -2.61 24.38 6.93
N THR A 8 -1.29 24.27 7.19
CA THR A 8 -0.57 22.98 7.08
C THR A 8 -1.01 21.98 8.15
N ARG A 9 -1.27 22.41 9.40
CA ARG A 9 -1.78 21.53 10.46
C ARG A 9 -3.14 20.92 10.12
N HIS A 10 -4.02 21.69 9.48
CA HIS A 10 -5.37 21.23 9.15
C HIS A 10 -5.43 20.24 7.98
N LEU A 11 -4.46 20.31 7.04
CA LEU A 11 -4.31 19.35 5.95
C LEU A 11 -3.73 18.02 6.43
N TYR A 12 -2.83 18.05 7.43
CA TYR A 12 -2.09 16.87 7.91
C TYR A 12 -2.98 15.84 8.61
N LEU A 13 -4.00 16.28 9.36
CA LEU A 13 -4.86 15.38 10.14
C LEU A 13 -6.05 14.83 9.35
N LYS A 14 -6.37 15.39 8.17
CA LYS A 14 -7.55 14.98 7.39
C LYS A 14 -7.49 13.53 6.88
N ASN A 15 -6.29 12.98 6.73
CA ASN A 15 -6.08 11.64 6.18
C ASN A 15 -5.79 10.59 7.26
N VAL A 16 -5.63 11.00 8.52
CA VAL A 16 -5.40 10.08 9.64
C VAL A 16 -6.76 9.60 10.16
N THR A 17 -7.19 8.43 9.71
CA THR A 17 -8.40 7.78 10.20
C THR A 17 -8.06 6.79 11.33
N PHE A 18 -9.04 6.41 12.15
CA PHE A 18 -8.82 5.40 13.20
C PHE A 18 -8.27 4.08 12.64
N PHE A 19 -8.76 3.65 11.48
CA PHE A 19 -8.25 2.48 10.78
C PHE A 19 -6.77 2.63 10.39
N TRP A 20 -6.31 3.85 10.09
CA TRP A 20 -4.93 4.12 9.65
C TRP A 20 -4.00 3.96 10.86
N VAL A 21 -4.41 4.56 11.98
CA VAL A 21 -3.71 4.46 13.26
C VAL A 21 -3.66 3.00 13.71
N GLY A 22 -4.77 2.26 13.61
CA GLY A 22 -4.82 0.84 13.95
C GLY A 22 -3.88 -0.01 13.09
N ALA A 23 -3.93 0.15 11.76
CA ALA A 23 -3.04 -0.56 10.85
C ALA A 23 -1.57 -0.19 11.10
N THR A 24 -1.26 1.09 11.34
CA THR A 24 0.11 1.56 11.62
C THR A 24 0.62 1.02 12.94
N ALA A 25 -0.18 1.08 14.00
CA ALA A 25 0.16 0.55 15.32
C ALA A 25 0.42 -0.96 15.25
N LEU A 26 -0.46 -1.68 14.55
CA LEU A 26 -0.31 -3.12 14.34
C LEU A 26 0.97 -3.46 13.57
N CYS A 27 1.30 -2.67 12.54
CA CYS A 27 2.53 -2.85 11.78
C CYS A 27 3.78 -2.52 12.58
N ILE A 28 3.78 -1.41 13.33
CA ILE A 28 4.90 -1.02 14.20
C ILE A 28 5.14 -2.11 15.25
N TRP A 29 4.07 -2.61 15.88
CA TRP A 29 4.15 -3.74 16.80
C TRP A 29 4.78 -4.95 16.12
N PHE A 30 4.30 -5.34 14.94
CA PHE A 30 4.86 -6.49 14.24
C PHE A 30 6.34 -6.31 13.90
N LEU A 31 6.73 -5.16 13.35
CA LEU A 31 8.09 -4.92 12.85
C LEU A 31 9.12 -4.64 13.94
N PHE A 32 8.75 -3.92 14.99
CA PHE A 32 9.72 -3.46 16.00
C PHE A 32 9.62 -4.23 17.31
N VAL A 33 8.48 -4.85 17.60
CA VAL A 33 8.28 -5.60 18.85
C VAL A 33 8.29 -7.09 18.59
N HIS A 34 7.51 -7.57 17.63
CA HIS A 34 7.34 -9.01 17.40
C HIS A 34 8.47 -9.61 16.58
N ALA A 35 8.81 -9.06 15.41
CA ALA A 35 9.77 -9.65 14.47
C ALA A 35 11.23 -9.69 14.97
N PRO A 36 11.80 -8.67 15.65
CA PRO A 36 13.22 -8.66 15.99
C PRO A 36 13.68 -9.82 16.89
N PRO A 37 12.94 -10.21 17.95
CA PRO A 37 13.26 -11.41 18.72
C PRO A 37 13.34 -12.69 17.88
N PHE A 38 12.47 -12.86 16.88
CA PHE A 38 12.52 -14.01 15.97
C PHE A 38 13.73 -13.96 15.03
N ILE A 39 14.06 -12.77 14.52
CA ILE A 39 15.23 -12.55 13.65
C ILE A 39 16.52 -12.96 14.37
N VAL A 40 16.68 -12.51 15.62
CA VAL A 40 17.84 -12.82 16.46
C VAL A 40 17.87 -14.31 16.83
N LYS A 41 16.75 -14.85 17.35
CA LYS A 41 16.68 -16.25 17.81
C LYS A 41 16.92 -17.25 16.68
N ARG A 42 16.42 -16.98 15.47
CA ARG A 42 16.60 -17.85 14.30
C ARG A 42 17.91 -17.61 13.55
N LYS A 43 18.76 -16.69 14.02
CA LYS A 43 20.01 -16.29 13.35
C LYS A 43 19.78 -15.99 11.86
N ILE A 44 18.70 -15.28 11.53
CA ILE A 44 18.28 -15.01 10.13
C ILE A 44 19.37 -14.29 9.32
N TYR A 45 20.30 -13.59 9.98
CA TYR A 45 21.45 -12.99 9.32
C TYR A 45 22.38 -14.01 8.62
N LYS A 46 22.32 -15.29 8.98
CA LYS A 46 23.03 -16.38 8.27
C LYS A 46 22.30 -16.83 7.01
N ASP A 47 21.07 -16.36 6.83
CA ASP A 47 20.13 -16.74 5.81
C ASP A 47 19.85 -15.54 4.92
N VAL A 48 20.74 -15.34 3.94
CA VAL A 48 20.73 -14.17 3.06
C VAL A 48 19.39 -14.00 2.32
N PRO A 49 18.77 -15.04 1.73
CA PRO A 49 17.47 -14.89 1.07
C PRO A 49 16.34 -14.42 1.99
N LEU A 50 16.24 -15.00 3.21
CA LEU A 50 15.21 -14.61 4.16
C LEU A 50 15.46 -13.21 4.73
N ALA A 51 16.71 -12.88 5.02
CA ALA A 51 17.10 -11.54 5.46
C ALA A 51 16.77 -10.48 4.40
N ALA A 52 17.07 -10.76 3.13
CA ALA A 52 16.76 -9.87 2.01
C ALA A 52 15.25 -9.75 1.76
N HIS A 53 14.49 -10.84 1.88
CA HIS A 53 13.02 -10.82 1.84
C HIS A 53 12.45 -9.88 2.91
N LEU A 54 12.91 -10.03 4.16
CA LEU A 54 12.51 -9.17 5.28
C LEU A 54 12.91 -7.71 5.04
N GLY A 55 14.13 -7.44 4.59
CA GLY A 55 14.56 -6.08 4.24
C GLY A 55 13.65 -5.43 3.20
N GLY A 56 13.27 -6.17 2.15
CA GLY A 56 12.32 -5.71 1.15
C GLY A 56 10.90 -5.49 1.71
N ALA A 57 10.44 -6.34 2.63
CA ALA A 57 9.16 -6.19 3.33
C ALA A 57 9.12 -4.93 4.22
N TYR A 58 10.25 -4.59 4.87
CA TYR A 58 10.37 -3.32 5.61
C TYR A 58 10.37 -2.11 4.67
N ALA A 59 11.09 -2.19 3.55
CA ALA A 59 11.15 -1.10 2.58
C ALA A 59 9.78 -0.79 1.96
N ILE A 60 9.03 -1.81 1.53
CA ILE A 60 7.66 -1.60 1.00
C ILE A 60 6.73 -1.03 2.08
N TYR A 61 6.85 -1.47 3.33
CA TYR A 61 6.07 -0.94 4.43
C TYR A 61 6.33 0.56 4.64
N LEU A 62 7.60 0.94 4.80
CA LEU A 62 7.99 2.33 5.00
C LEU A 62 7.54 3.21 3.83
N ALA A 63 7.63 2.69 2.61
CA ALA A 63 7.14 3.38 1.43
C ALA A 63 5.62 3.58 1.43
N CYS A 64 4.85 2.54 1.79
CA CYS A 64 3.40 2.63 1.89
C CYS A 64 2.96 3.59 3.02
N LEU A 65 3.62 3.52 4.17
CA LEU A 65 3.37 4.41 5.30
C LEU A 65 3.62 5.86 4.91
N PHE A 66 4.79 6.13 4.30
CA PHE A 66 5.15 7.46 3.84
C PHE A 66 4.14 7.98 2.80
N ASN A 67 3.85 7.21 1.75
CA ASN A 67 2.97 7.66 0.67
C ASN A 67 1.50 7.81 1.11
N SER A 68 1.08 7.12 2.17
CA SER A 68 -0.26 7.28 2.74
C SER A 68 -0.37 8.52 3.63
N LEU A 69 0.71 8.90 4.32
CA LEU A 69 0.77 10.07 5.19
C LEU A 69 1.02 11.37 4.41
N PHE A 70 1.96 11.31 3.47
CA PHE A 70 2.49 12.46 2.77
C PHE A 70 2.00 12.45 1.34
N THR A 71 0.97 13.25 1.07
CA THR A 71 0.57 13.52 -0.30
C THR A 71 1.64 14.36 -1.00
N PRO A 72 1.74 14.32 -2.35
CA PRO A 72 2.63 15.18 -3.11
C PRO A 72 2.52 16.68 -2.78
N SER A 73 1.33 17.14 -2.35
CA SER A 73 1.06 18.52 -1.96
C SER A 73 1.46 18.88 -0.53
N THR A 74 1.83 17.90 0.31
CA THR A 74 2.11 18.11 1.74
C THR A 74 3.51 18.71 1.98
N LEU A 75 4.48 18.45 1.11
CA LEU A 75 5.88 18.86 1.29
C LEU A 75 6.36 19.73 0.12
N LYS A 76 7.33 20.63 0.36
CA LYS A 76 7.92 21.52 -0.65
C LYS A 76 8.50 20.78 -1.87
N TYR A 77 9.04 19.58 -1.64
CA TYR A 77 9.52 18.64 -2.66
C TYR A 77 8.70 17.33 -2.63
N GLY A 78 7.43 17.44 -2.24
CA GLY A 78 6.59 16.28 -1.92
C GLY A 78 6.35 15.38 -3.12
N LYS A 79 6.24 15.94 -4.33
CA LYS A 79 6.01 15.17 -5.55
C LYS A 79 7.21 14.29 -5.91
N GLU A 80 8.41 14.84 -5.88
CA GLU A 80 9.65 14.13 -6.21
C GLU A 80 9.90 13.02 -5.20
N VAL A 81 9.80 13.34 -3.90
CA VAL A 81 10.03 12.38 -2.82
C VAL A 81 8.98 11.27 -2.82
N HIS A 82 7.70 11.60 -2.93
CA HIS A 82 6.61 10.61 -3.00
C HIS A 82 6.78 9.67 -4.20
N THR A 83 7.18 10.21 -5.35
CA THR A 83 7.42 9.41 -6.56
C THR A 83 8.63 8.49 -6.39
N ALA A 84 9.74 9.00 -5.83
CA ALA A 84 10.94 8.20 -5.59
C ALA A 84 10.66 7.05 -4.61
N ILE A 85 10.03 7.35 -3.47
CA ILE A 85 9.67 6.36 -2.46
C ILE A 85 8.68 5.33 -3.03
N GLY A 86 7.69 5.77 -3.82
CA GLY A 86 6.76 4.87 -4.51
C GLY A 86 7.48 3.90 -5.45
N ARG A 87 8.45 4.36 -6.23
CA ARG A 87 9.25 3.51 -7.13
C ARG A 87 10.11 2.51 -6.36
N ILE A 88 10.75 2.94 -5.27
CA ILE A 88 11.51 2.05 -4.39
C ILE A 88 10.58 0.97 -3.84
N GLY A 89 9.41 1.35 -3.30
CA GLY A 89 8.43 0.40 -2.77
C GLY A 89 7.94 -0.61 -3.81
N MET A 90 7.74 -0.20 -5.06
CA MET A 90 7.36 -1.09 -6.17
C MET A 90 8.43 -2.16 -6.44
N VAL A 91 9.69 -1.74 -6.61
CA VAL A 91 10.82 -2.64 -6.88
C VAL A 91 11.08 -3.57 -5.69
N SER A 92 11.14 -3.01 -4.47
CA SER A 92 11.32 -3.78 -3.24
C SER A 92 10.21 -4.81 -3.04
N GLY A 93 8.96 -4.49 -3.40
CA GLY A 93 7.84 -5.43 -3.32
C GLY A 93 8.00 -6.65 -4.22
N LEU A 94 8.41 -6.44 -5.48
CA LEU A 94 8.65 -7.52 -6.44
C LEU A 94 9.82 -8.42 -6.00
N VAL A 95 10.95 -7.81 -5.62
CA VAL A 95 12.14 -8.55 -5.15
C VAL A 95 11.83 -9.31 -3.87
N SER A 96 11.15 -8.68 -2.91
CA SER A 96 10.72 -9.32 -1.67
C SER A 96 9.80 -10.49 -1.94
N PHE A 97 8.82 -10.37 -2.84
CA PHE A 97 7.93 -11.47 -3.20
C PHE A 97 8.69 -12.66 -3.79
N ALA A 98 9.59 -12.43 -4.75
CA ALA A 98 10.38 -13.50 -5.35
C ALA A 98 11.23 -14.25 -4.31
N LEU A 99 11.89 -13.51 -3.40
CA LEU A 99 12.66 -14.11 -2.31
C LEU A 99 11.79 -14.85 -1.30
N GLY A 100 10.61 -14.30 -0.98
CA GLY A 100 9.63 -14.94 -0.10
C GLY A 100 9.12 -16.26 -0.68
N PHE A 101 8.81 -16.27 -1.99
CA PHE A 101 8.43 -17.46 -2.72
C PHE A 101 9.53 -18.51 -2.72
N TYR A 102 10.78 -18.11 -3.00
CA TYR A 102 11.94 -18.99 -2.91
C TYR A 102 12.07 -19.61 -1.51
N CYS A 103 11.96 -18.80 -0.46
CA CYS A 103 12.04 -19.26 0.93
C CYS A 103 10.90 -20.21 1.31
N ALA A 104 9.72 -20.04 0.72
CA ALA A 104 8.52 -20.82 1.03
C ALA A 104 8.49 -22.19 0.33
N TRP A 105 9.02 -22.29 -0.89
CA TRP A 105 8.79 -23.46 -1.76
C TRP A 105 10.05 -24.12 -2.30
N LEU A 106 11.10 -23.34 -2.55
CA LEU A 106 12.29 -23.81 -3.28
C LEU A 106 13.46 -24.14 -2.34
N ARG A 107 13.26 -23.91 -1.04
CA ARG A 107 14.28 -24.11 -0.04
C ARG A 107 14.33 -25.57 0.44
N PRO A 108 15.52 -26.12 0.73
CA PRO A 108 15.66 -27.47 1.30
C PRO A 108 14.94 -27.66 2.65
N VAL A 109 14.84 -26.60 3.45
CA VAL A 109 14.08 -26.61 4.71
C VAL A 109 12.67 -26.11 4.41
N THR A 110 11.72 -27.03 4.34
CA THR A 110 10.30 -26.73 4.10
C THR A 110 9.68 -26.09 5.34
N PRO A 111 9.18 -24.85 5.26
CA PRO A 111 8.41 -24.27 6.34
C PRO A 111 7.02 -24.93 6.42
N PRO A 112 6.26 -24.68 7.51
CA PRO A 112 4.88 -25.17 7.63
C PRO A 112 4.05 -24.75 6.42
N LEU A 113 3.22 -25.66 5.90
CA LEU A 113 2.43 -25.43 4.68
C LEU A 113 1.55 -24.17 4.77
N SER A 114 0.95 -23.91 5.93
CA SER A 114 0.15 -22.71 6.18
C SER A 114 0.93 -21.41 5.98
N PHE A 115 2.21 -21.39 6.35
CA PHE A 115 3.10 -20.26 6.15
C PHE A 115 3.43 -20.06 4.66
N SER A 116 3.74 -21.14 3.93
CA SER A 116 4.02 -21.07 2.48
C SER A 116 2.82 -20.56 1.69
N ILE A 117 1.63 -21.07 2.00
CA ILE A 117 0.37 -20.60 1.41
C ILE A 117 0.17 -19.12 1.75
N GLY A 118 0.35 -18.75 3.03
CA GLY A 118 0.19 -17.38 3.51
C GLY A 118 1.05 -16.35 2.78
N ILE A 119 2.36 -16.61 2.69
CA ILE A 119 3.29 -15.73 1.98
C ILE A 119 2.94 -15.65 0.50
N THR A 120 2.55 -16.76 -0.12
CA THR A 120 2.25 -16.78 -1.56
C THR A 120 0.98 -16.03 -1.89
N VAL A 121 -0.11 -16.29 -1.17
CA VAL A 121 -1.40 -15.61 -1.39
C VAL A 121 -1.26 -14.12 -1.09
N GLY A 122 -0.65 -13.77 0.05
CA GLY A 122 -0.41 -12.37 0.42
C GLY A 122 0.49 -11.66 -0.60
N GLY A 123 1.55 -12.33 -1.06
CA GLY A 123 2.47 -11.83 -2.06
C GLY A 123 1.82 -11.63 -3.44
N VAL A 124 1.02 -12.58 -3.91
CA VAL A 124 0.28 -12.43 -5.18
C VAL A 124 -0.70 -11.25 -5.09
N ALA A 125 -1.45 -11.15 -3.99
CA ALA A 125 -2.36 -10.03 -3.77
C ALA A 125 -1.60 -8.68 -3.76
N GLN A 126 -0.44 -8.63 -3.10
CA GLN A 126 0.46 -7.47 -3.11
C GLN A 126 0.86 -7.09 -4.54
N ILE A 127 1.34 -8.04 -5.36
CA ILE A 127 1.76 -7.78 -6.74
C ILE A 127 0.59 -7.28 -7.61
N VAL A 128 -0.58 -7.89 -7.48
CA VAL A 128 -1.78 -7.45 -8.22
C VAL A 128 -2.12 -6.00 -7.87
N SER A 129 -2.17 -5.64 -6.58
CA SER A 129 -2.42 -4.26 -6.16
C SER A 129 -1.35 -3.28 -6.66
N GLN A 130 -0.07 -3.68 -6.66
CA GLN A 130 1.02 -2.88 -7.21
C GLN A 130 0.83 -2.61 -8.71
N LEU A 131 0.54 -3.64 -9.50
CA LEU A 131 0.36 -3.52 -10.95
C LEU A 131 -0.87 -2.67 -11.31
N VAL A 132 -2.01 -2.92 -10.66
CA VAL A 132 -3.24 -2.15 -10.90
C VAL A 132 -3.06 -0.70 -10.46
N GLY A 133 -2.44 -0.46 -9.30
CA GLY A 133 -2.13 0.87 -8.79
C GLY A 133 -1.18 1.64 -9.71
N TRP A 134 -0.16 0.97 -10.25
CA TRP A 134 0.79 1.56 -11.20
C TRP A 134 0.13 1.92 -12.54
N LYS A 135 -0.67 1.02 -13.10
CA LYS A 135 -1.43 1.28 -14.34
C LYS A 135 -2.41 2.45 -14.15
N ALA A 136 -3.07 2.54 -12.99
CA ALA A 136 -4.01 3.61 -12.70
C ALA A 136 -3.34 4.99 -12.62
N ILE A 137 -2.15 5.11 -12.00
CA ILE A 137 -1.44 6.39 -11.94
C ILE A 137 -0.83 6.77 -13.30
N TRP A 138 -0.39 5.79 -14.10
CA TRP A 138 0.03 6.03 -15.47
C TRP A 138 -1.11 6.62 -16.31
N ASN A 139 -2.30 6.02 -16.23
CA ASN A 139 -3.49 6.54 -16.91
C ASN A 139 -3.84 7.95 -16.44
N TYR A 140 -3.79 8.22 -15.14
CA TYR A 140 -4.01 9.55 -14.59
C TYR A 140 -3.04 10.59 -15.18
N GLN A 141 -1.75 10.26 -15.28
CA GLN A 141 -0.74 11.15 -15.85
C GLN A 141 -0.99 11.42 -17.33
N ARG A 142 -1.29 10.37 -18.11
CA ARG A 142 -1.66 10.49 -19.53
C ARG A 142 -2.88 11.42 -19.72
N LEU A 143 -3.95 11.18 -18.98
CA LEU A 143 -5.18 11.99 -19.04
C LEU A 143 -4.93 13.44 -18.60
N SER A 144 -4.01 13.67 -17.67
CA SER A 144 -3.62 15.02 -17.24
C SER A 144 -2.85 15.79 -18.32
N LEU A 145 -2.12 15.11 -19.20
CA LEU A 145 -1.47 15.73 -20.36
C LEU A 145 -2.51 16.08 -21.42
N GLU A 146 -3.41 15.15 -21.74
CA GLU A 146 -4.50 15.39 -22.71
C GLU A 146 -5.42 16.55 -22.27
N GLU A 147 -5.74 16.64 -20.97
CA GLU A 147 -6.50 17.78 -20.43
C GLU A 147 -5.79 19.12 -20.67
N ARG A 148 -4.46 19.16 -20.48
CA ARG A 148 -3.66 20.38 -20.71
C ARG A 148 -3.60 20.76 -22.18
N GLU A 149 -3.46 19.77 -23.06
CA GLU A 149 -3.45 19.98 -24.51
C GLU A 149 -4.79 20.57 -24.97
N LEU A 150 -5.92 20.00 -24.55
CA LEU A 150 -7.24 20.57 -24.89
C LEU A 150 -7.44 21.98 -24.35
N LEU A 151 -7.01 22.26 -23.12
CA LEU A 151 -7.08 23.62 -22.56
C LEU A 151 -6.23 24.62 -23.37
N SER A 152 -5.12 24.17 -23.95
CA SER A 152 -4.26 25.01 -24.79
C SER A 152 -4.86 25.34 -26.16
N GLN A 153 -5.79 24.53 -26.66
CA GLN A 153 -6.45 24.71 -27.96
C GLN A 153 -7.58 25.75 -27.94
N GLY A 154 -7.90 26.31 -26.77
CA GLY A 154 -8.98 27.29 -26.61
C GLY A 154 -10.36 26.65 -26.44
N TYR A 155 -11.36 27.50 -26.16
CA TYR A 155 -12.72 27.07 -25.90
C TYR A 155 -13.46 26.77 -27.20
N ASN A 156 -14.00 25.55 -27.30
CA ASN A 156 -15.09 25.20 -28.20
C ASN A 156 -16.03 24.21 -27.48
N GLU A 157 -17.28 24.10 -27.91
CA GLU A 157 -18.31 23.27 -27.23
C GLU A 157 -17.91 21.78 -27.17
N GLN A 158 -17.36 21.26 -28.27
CA GLN A 158 -16.86 19.89 -28.37
C GLN A 158 -15.72 19.59 -27.37
N ASN A 159 -14.83 20.56 -27.15
CA ASN A 159 -13.72 20.49 -26.21
C ASN A 159 -14.26 20.53 -24.78
N SER A 160 -15.34 21.27 -24.52
CA SER A 160 -15.98 21.33 -23.19
C SER A 160 -16.51 19.96 -22.78
N ASP A 161 -17.24 19.28 -23.67
CA ASP A 161 -17.79 17.95 -23.41
C ASP A 161 -16.66 16.93 -23.21
N LYS A 162 -15.65 16.95 -24.08
CA LYS A 162 -14.47 16.07 -23.95
C LYS A 162 -13.70 16.34 -22.66
N LEU A 163 -13.58 17.59 -22.23
CA LEU A 163 -12.93 17.97 -20.98
C LEU A 163 -13.69 17.43 -19.76
N ALA A 164 -15.01 17.45 -19.80
CA ALA A 164 -15.85 16.89 -18.74
C ALA A 164 -15.63 15.37 -18.61
N GLU A 165 -15.63 14.63 -19.72
CA GLU A 165 -15.36 13.19 -19.75
C GLU A 165 -13.95 12.86 -19.22
N LEU A 166 -12.92 13.57 -19.71
CA LEU A 166 -11.54 13.39 -19.26
C LEU A 166 -11.39 13.60 -17.75
N ARG A 167 -12.06 14.61 -17.18
CA ARG A 167 -12.04 14.86 -15.74
C ARG A 167 -12.70 13.76 -14.93
N VAL A 168 -13.73 13.10 -15.47
CA VAL A 168 -14.35 11.93 -14.82
C VAL A 168 -13.40 10.74 -14.85
N GLU A 169 -12.82 10.41 -16.01
CA GLU A 169 -11.90 9.28 -16.14
C GLU A 169 -10.59 9.49 -15.36
N LYS A 170 -10.10 10.73 -15.30
CA LYS A 170 -8.97 11.14 -14.46
C LYS A 170 -9.25 10.89 -12.98
N ARG A 171 -10.42 11.31 -12.48
CA ARG A 171 -10.85 11.08 -11.09
C ARG A 171 -10.99 9.59 -10.77
N LYS A 172 -11.56 8.81 -11.69
CA LYS A 172 -11.67 7.35 -11.56
C LYS A 172 -10.31 6.67 -11.48
N SER A 173 -9.37 7.09 -12.32
CA SER A 173 -7.98 6.58 -12.33
C SER A 173 -7.27 6.90 -11.01
N LEU A 174 -7.37 8.15 -10.52
CA LEU A 174 -6.80 8.54 -9.23
C LEU A 174 -7.41 7.74 -8.07
N SER A 175 -8.73 7.60 -8.05
CA SER A 175 -9.44 6.82 -7.04
C SER A 175 -8.97 5.36 -7.05
N THR A 176 -8.83 4.75 -8.23
CA THR A 176 -8.34 3.38 -8.38
C THR A 176 -6.92 3.23 -7.85
N HIS A 177 -6.04 4.19 -8.14
CA HIS A 177 -4.69 4.21 -7.59
C HIS A 177 -4.69 4.25 -6.05
N ILE A 178 -5.45 5.18 -5.47
CA ILE A 178 -5.58 5.34 -4.01
C ILE A 178 -6.09 4.05 -3.35
N TYR A 179 -7.16 3.44 -3.88
CA TYR A 179 -7.69 2.19 -3.36
C TYR A 179 -6.64 1.07 -3.37
N ASN A 180 -5.86 0.96 -4.45
CA ASN A 180 -4.81 -0.06 -4.55
C ASN A 180 -3.63 0.21 -3.62
N MET A 181 -3.25 1.47 -3.37
CA MET A 181 -2.22 1.80 -2.37
C MET A 181 -2.67 1.45 -0.95
N ILE A 182 -3.93 1.70 -0.63
CA ILE A 182 -4.53 1.33 0.66
C ILE A 182 -4.64 -0.19 0.81
N ALA A 183 -5.13 -0.88 -0.23
CA ALA A 183 -5.20 -2.33 -0.24
C ALA A 183 -3.81 -2.95 -0.10
N LEU A 184 -2.82 -2.41 -0.81
CA LEU A 184 -1.42 -2.80 -0.70
C LEU A 184 -0.91 -2.66 0.74
N TYR A 185 -1.11 -1.49 1.35
CA TYR A 185 -0.73 -1.26 2.75
C TYR A 185 -1.43 -2.24 3.71
N THR A 186 -2.73 -2.44 3.53
CA THR A 186 -3.53 -3.29 4.39
C THR A 186 -3.16 -4.77 4.27
N ILE A 187 -2.92 -5.26 3.05
CA ILE A 187 -2.58 -6.65 2.76
C ILE A 187 -1.11 -6.92 3.07
N ALA A 188 -0.18 -6.15 2.49
CA ALA A 188 1.25 -6.40 2.64
C ALA A 188 1.72 -6.21 4.08
N CYS A 189 1.14 -5.25 4.80
CA CYS A 189 1.62 -4.87 6.13
C CYS A 189 0.69 -5.37 7.25
N GLY A 190 -0.63 -5.38 7.01
CA GLY A 190 -1.61 -5.86 8.00
C GLY A 190 -1.76 -7.38 8.03
N ALA A 191 -1.62 -8.09 6.90
CA ALA A 191 -1.83 -9.55 6.88
C ALA A 191 -0.82 -10.32 7.74
N PRO A 192 0.50 -10.05 7.71
CA PRO A 192 1.44 -10.78 8.57
C PRO A 192 1.10 -10.65 10.06
N ALA A 193 0.70 -9.46 10.51
CA ALA A 193 0.33 -9.22 11.89
C ALA A 193 -1.00 -9.90 12.27
N LEU A 194 -2.00 -9.84 11.38
CA LEU A 194 -3.27 -10.52 11.61
C LEU A 194 -3.15 -12.04 11.58
N ILE A 195 -2.33 -12.59 10.69
CA ILE A 195 -2.02 -14.04 10.68
C ILE A 195 -1.41 -14.46 12.01
N ARG A 196 -0.54 -13.64 12.59
CA ARG A 196 0.06 -13.93 13.91
C ARG A 196 -0.96 -13.84 15.04
N ILE A 197 -1.81 -12.82 15.05
CA ILE A 197 -2.90 -12.71 16.03
C ILE A 197 -3.84 -13.91 15.90
N ALA A 198 -4.23 -14.27 14.68
CA ALA A 198 -5.08 -15.42 14.42
C ALA A 198 -4.41 -16.71 14.94
N GLY A 199 -3.10 -16.90 14.72
CA GLY A 199 -2.36 -18.04 15.26
C GLY A 199 -2.19 -18.05 16.79
N MET A 200 -2.38 -16.92 17.48
CA MET A 200 -2.41 -16.87 18.95
C MET A 200 -3.78 -17.24 19.53
N VAL A 201 -4.84 -17.04 18.75
CA VAL A 201 -6.24 -17.16 19.21
C VAL A 201 -6.90 -18.45 18.71
N LEU A 202 -6.57 -18.89 17.48
CA LEU A 202 -7.21 -20.03 16.84
C LEU A 202 -6.40 -21.32 17.06
N PRO A 203 -7.09 -22.48 17.20
CA PRO A 203 -6.46 -23.79 17.20
C PRO A 203 -5.68 -24.05 15.91
N GLU A 204 -4.61 -24.85 15.95
CA GLU A 204 -3.73 -25.12 14.81
C GLU A 204 -4.48 -25.65 13.57
N GLU A 205 -5.55 -26.41 13.77
CA GLU A 205 -6.41 -26.97 12.72
C GLU A 205 -7.15 -25.91 11.89
N MET A 206 -7.37 -24.71 12.45
CA MET A 206 -8.06 -23.60 11.77
C MET A 206 -7.10 -22.60 11.11
N SER A 207 -5.79 -22.89 11.09
CA SER A 207 -4.77 -21.94 10.65
C SER A 207 -4.90 -21.52 9.18
N VAL A 208 -5.28 -22.43 8.27
CA VAL A 208 -5.42 -22.11 6.83
C VAL A 208 -6.73 -21.37 6.53
N PRO A 209 -7.92 -21.83 6.95
CA PRO A 209 -9.16 -21.05 6.78
C PRO A 209 -9.11 -19.70 7.49
N GLY A 210 -8.51 -19.64 8.69
CA GLY A 210 -8.31 -18.39 9.41
C GLY A 210 -7.41 -17.41 8.67
N LEU A 211 -6.36 -17.90 7.99
CA LEU A 211 -5.47 -17.09 7.16
C LEU A 211 -6.19 -16.54 5.92
N VAL A 212 -6.92 -17.38 5.19
CA VAL A 212 -7.71 -16.94 4.03
C VAL A 212 -8.79 -15.95 4.46
N GLY A 213 -9.50 -16.24 5.55
CA GLY A 213 -10.50 -15.35 6.15
C GLY A 213 -9.91 -14.00 6.54
N SER A 214 -8.70 -13.98 7.09
CA SER A 214 -7.98 -12.74 7.45
C SER A 214 -7.65 -11.89 6.23
N VAL A 215 -7.18 -12.50 5.14
CA VAL A 215 -6.89 -11.78 3.89
C VAL A 215 -8.17 -11.22 3.26
N ILE A 216 -9.25 -12.01 3.23
CA ILE A 216 -10.56 -11.56 2.73
C ILE A 216 -11.08 -10.40 3.59
N PHE A 217 -11.05 -10.56 4.91
CA PHE A 217 -11.46 -9.53 5.86
C PHE A 217 -10.69 -8.22 5.65
N LEU A 218 -9.36 -8.30 5.51
CA LEU A 218 -8.50 -7.16 5.21
C LEU A 218 -8.87 -6.45 3.91
N ASN A 219 -9.19 -7.21 2.87
CA ASN A 219 -9.62 -6.66 1.59
C ASN A 219 -10.99 -5.97 1.71
N LEU A 220 -11.91 -6.53 2.50
CA LEU A 220 -13.22 -5.94 2.76
C LEU A 220 -13.11 -4.61 3.53
N ILE A 221 -12.22 -4.50 4.52
CA ILE A 221 -12.02 -3.24 5.28
C ILE A 221 -11.22 -2.20 4.49
N ALA A 222 -10.46 -2.59 3.46
CA ALA A 222 -9.74 -1.65 2.61
C ALA A 222 -10.69 -0.73 1.81
N LYS A 223 -11.89 -1.20 1.46
CA LYS A 223 -12.91 -0.41 0.75
C LYS A 223 -13.43 0.80 1.55
N PRO A 224 -13.97 0.67 2.78
CA PRO A 224 -14.43 1.82 3.56
C PRO A 224 -13.30 2.79 3.88
N PHE A 225 -12.07 2.28 3.99
CA PHE A 225 -10.87 3.09 4.17
C PHE A 225 -10.61 4.01 2.98
N GLY A 226 -10.54 3.46 1.77
CA GLY A 226 -10.36 4.25 0.56
C GLY A 226 -11.54 5.16 0.24
N GLY A 227 -12.76 4.75 0.58
CA GLY A 227 -13.96 5.59 0.43
C GLY A 227 -13.88 6.87 1.26
N SER A 228 -13.32 6.81 2.47
CA SER A 228 -13.12 7.98 3.34
C SER A 228 -12.08 8.94 2.74
N TYR A 229 -10.98 8.40 2.20
CA TYR A 229 -9.93 9.19 1.58
C TYR A 229 -10.42 9.92 0.32
N VAL A 230 -11.11 9.20 -0.57
CA VAL A 230 -11.66 9.77 -1.82
C VAL A 230 -12.73 10.82 -1.54
N ARG A 231 -13.56 10.61 -0.51
CA ARG A 231 -14.59 11.59 -0.10
C ARG A 231 -13.97 12.91 0.39
N ASN A 232 -12.81 12.85 1.05
CA ASN A 232 -12.13 14.05 1.53
C ASN A 232 -11.54 14.88 0.38
N ILE A 233 -11.05 14.23 -0.69
CA ILE A 233 -10.58 14.92 -1.91
C ILE A 233 -11.74 15.67 -2.59
N LYS A 234 -12.93 15.08 -2.68
CA LYS A 234 -14.10 15.74 -3.28
C LYS A 234 -14.56 17.02 -2.58
N LYS A 235 -14.17 17.24 -1.32
CA LYS A 235 -14.54 18.45 -0.56
C LYS A 235 -13.57 19.62 -0.79
N THR A 236 -12.43 19.38 -1.45
CA THR A 236 -11.39 20.39 -1.67
C THR A 236 -11.32 20.88 -3.12
N ASP A 237 -11.99 20.19 -4.04
CA ASP A 237 -12.24 20.62 -5.42
C ASP A 237 -13.56 21.39 -5.48
#